data_AF-A0AA96LRP9-F1
#
_entry.id   AF-A0AA96LRP9-F1
#
_cell.length_a   1.000
_cell.length_b   1.000
_cell.length_c   1.000
_cell.angle_alpha   90.00
_cell.angle_beta   90.00
_cell.angle_gamma   90.00
#
_symmetry.space_group_name_H-M   'P 1'
#
loop_
_entity.id
_entity.type
_entity.pdbx_description
1 polymer ?
#
loop_
_entity_poly.entity_id
_entity_poly.type
_entity_poly.pdbx_seq_one_letter_code
_entity_poly.pdbx_strand_id
1 'polypeptide(L)'
;MNKFCKSVHSYESKVPFVASMLGTFMDLTSYPYAYMINEALMEVSSKLSSFRLVESEGLTHKGDFLHYDNPSAKQLGLRMAKVWLEIAMQTEA
;
A
#
# COMPACT_ATOMS: atom_id res chain seq x y z
N MET A 1 -1.24 27.30 8.57
CA MET A 1 -1.39 25.99 9.21
C MET A 1 -1.53 24.96 8.09
N ASN A 2 -0.49 24.16 7.83
CA ASN A 2 -0.48 22.91 7.04
C ASN A 2 0.99 22.49 6.86
N LYS A 3 1.55 21.84 7.89
CA LYS A 3 2.92 21.31 7.94
C LYS A 3 3.02 19.85 7.45
N PHE A 4 2.07 19.37 6.63
CA PHE A 4 2.04 17.96 6.23
C PHE A 4 2.64 17.65 4.84
N CYS A 5 3.16 18.64 4.11
CA CYS A 5 3.60 18.43 2.72
C CYS A 5 5.05 18.87 2.41
N LYS A 6 5.79 19.45 3.37
CA LYS A 6 7.10 20.06 3.09
C LYS A 6 8.36 19.23 3.41
N SER A 7 8.27 17.95 3.78
CA SER A 7 9.47 17.16 4.12
C SER A 7 9.81 15.99 3.19
N VAL A 8 9.24 15.93 1.97
CA VAL A 8 9.63 14.89 0.98
C VAL A 8 10.53 15.46 -0.12
N HIS A 9 10.74 16.79 -0.16
CA HIS A 9 11.52 17.45 -1.23
C HIS A 9 13.06 17.25 -1.15
N SER A 10 13.57 16.45 -0.20
CA SER A 10 15.01 16.15 -0.09
C SER A 10 15.35 14.67 0.05
N TYR A 11 14.41 13.75 -0.18
CA TYR A 11 14.65 12.31 -0.01
C TYR A 11 14.25 11.54 -1.27
N GLU A 12 15.14 11.51 -2.28
CA GLU A 12 15.37 10.23 -2.95
C GLU A 12 16.02 9.30 -1.91
N SER A 13 15.22 8.84 -0.96
CA SER A 13 15.57 7.66 -0.19
C SER A 13 15.64 6.52 -1.19
N LYS A 14 16.87 6.09 -1.50
CA LYS A 14 17.14 4.86 -2.26
C LYS A 14 16.57 3.62 -1.58
N VAL A 15 16.14 3.71 -0.33
CA VAL A 15 15.52 2.61 0.40
C VAL A 15 14.19 2.30 -0.29
N PRO A 16 14.03 1.10 -0.87
CA PRO A 16 12.75 0.70 -1.41
C PRO A 16 11.69 0.73 -0.30
N PHE A 17 10.41 0.84 -0.65
CA PHE A 17 9.32 0.59 0.30
C PHE A 17 8.11 -0.01 -0.43
N VAL A 18 7.29 -0.73 0.34
CA VAL A 18 6.10 -1.42 -0.16
C VAL A 18 4.93 -1.07 0.74
N ALA A 19 3.78 -0.80 0.12
CA ALA A 19 2.50 -0.62 0.81
C ALA A 19 1.43 -1.45 0.11
N SER A 20 0.27 -1.60 0.73
CA SER A 20 -0.90 -2.26 0.17
C SER A 20 -2.04 -1.27 -0.04
N MET A 21 -2.89 -1.55 -1.02
CA MET A 21 -4.20 -0.93 -1.09
C MET A 21 -5.05 -1.27 0.14
N LEU A 22 -5.98 -0.38 0.48
CA LEU A 22 -7.05 -0.65 1.43
C LEU A 22 -7.93 -1.78 0.90
N GLY A 23 -8.52 -2.56 1.81
CA GLY A 23 -9.34 -3.73 1.47
C GLY A 23 -10.58 -3.34 0.67
N THR A 24 -10.88 -4.11 -0.39
CA THR A 24 -12.08 -3.91 -1.23
C THR A 24 -13.38 -4.18 -0.49
N PHE A 25 -13.31 -4.86 0.66
CA PHE A 25 -14.42 -5.13 1.55
C PHE A 25 -14.82 -3.96 2.47
N MET A 26 -14.07 -2.86 2.48
CA MET A 26 -14.37 -1.75 3.38
C MET A 26 -15.74 -1.13 3.07
N ASP A 27 -16.55 -0.91 4.11
CA ASP A 27 -17.83 -0.22 3.95
C ASP A 27 -17.61 1.26 3.60
N LEU A 28 -17.93 1.63 2.35
CA LEU A 28 -17.79 3.00 1.87
C LEU A 28 -18.78 3.98 2.50
N THR A 29 -19.83 3.50 3.16
CA THR A 29 -20.74 4.38 3.93
C THR A 29 -20.01 4.93 5.15
N SER A 30 -19.31 4.05 5.87
CA SER A 30 -18.52 4.41 7.05
C SER A 30 -17.15 5.00 6.68
N TYR A 31 -16.57 4.60 5.54
CA TYR A 31 -15.24 4.98 5.08
C TYR A 31 -15.26 5.55 3.64
N PRO A 32 -15.93 6.69 3.41
CA PRO A 32 -16.19 7.22 2.06
C PRO A 32 -14.93 7.59 1.27
N TYR A 33 -13.79 7.76 1.95
CA TYR A 33 -12.52 8.14 1.33
C TYR A 33 -11.61 6.94 1.01
N ALA A 34 -12.02 5.70 1.29
CA ALA A 34 -11.17 4.52 1.06
C ALA A 34 -10.71 4.41 -0.41
N TYR A 35 -11.61 4.70 -1.35
CA TYR A 35 -11.27 4.74 -2.78
C TYR A 35 -10.25 5.84 -3.11
N MET A 36 -10.44 7.05 -2.57
CA MET A 36 -9.50 8.16 -2.79
C MET A 36 -8.08 7.86 -2.27
N ILE A 37 -7.98 7.12 -1.16
CA ILE A 37 -6.69 6.68 -0.61
C ILE A 37 -6.03 5.69 -1.58
N ASN A 38 -6.78 4.73 -2.12
CA ASN A 38 -6.27 3.78 -3.11
C ASN A 38 -5.79 4.48 -4.39
N GLU A 39 -6.54 5.46 -4.91
CA GLU A 39 -6.14 6.29 -6.06
C GLU A 39 -4.84 7.06 -5.77
N ALA A 40 -4.72 7.69 -4.60
CA ALA A 40 -3.50 8.40 -4.21
C ALA A 40 -2.29 7.46 -4.09
N LEU A 41 -2.48 6.25 -3.56
CA LEU A 41 -1.43 5.23 -3.49
C LEU A 41 -0.98 4.78 -4.88
N MET A 42 -1.92 4.55 -5.81
CA MET A 42 -1.61 4.20 -7.20
C MET A 42 -0.86 5.32 -7.90
N GLU A 43 -1.31 6.57 -7.75
CA GLU A 43 -0.66 7.74 -8.33
C GLU A 43 0.80 7.86 -7.84
N VAL A 44 1.04 7.75 -6.53
CA VAL A 44 2.40 7.86 -5.97
C VAL A 44 3.27 6.67 -6.39
N SER A 45 2.72 5.45 -6.46
CA SER A 45 3.45 4.27 -6.93
C SER A 45 3.87 4.38 -8.40
N SER A 46 3.15 5.16 -9.21
CA SER A 46 3.55 5.41 -10.61
C SER A 46 4.72 6.40 -10.75
N LYS A 47 4.97 7.23 -9.73
CA LYS A 47 5.96 8.31 -9.75
C LYS A 47 7.28 7.94 -9.07
N LEU A 48 7.25 7.02 -8.11
CA LEU A 48 8.41 6.66 -7.31
C LEU A 48 8.91 5.26 -7.67
N SER A 49 10.08 5.17 -8.31
CA SER A 49 10.69 3.88 -8.69
C SER A 49 11.06 3.01 -7.48
N SER A 50 11.30 3.62 -6.32
CA SER A 50 11.56 2.94 -5.04
C SER A 50 10.29 2.46 -4.33
N PHE A 51 9.10 2.78 -4.84
CA PHE A 51 7.82 2.37 -4.27
C PHE A 51 7.15 1.30 -5.11
N ARG A 52 6.56 0.29 -4.46
CA ARG A 52 5.59 -0.63 -5.08
C ARG A 52 4.34 -0.75 -4.23
N LEU A 53 3.20 -0.80 -4.89
CA LEU A 53 1.90 -1.02 -4.28
C LEU A 53 1.44 -2.46 -4.49
N VAL A 54 0.82 -3.04 -3.46
CA VAL A 54 0.29 -4.41 -3.46
C VAL A 54 -1.24 -4.39 -3.44
N GLU A 55 -1.83 -5.14 -4.35
CA GLU A 55 -3.28 -5.31 -4.47
C GLU A 55 -3.90 -6.03 -3.25
N SER A 56 -5.06 -5.54 -2.82
CA SER A 56 -5.90 -6.16 -1.78
C SER A 56 -7.00 -7.06 -2.35
N GLU A 57 -7.07 -7.21 -3.67
CA GLU A 57 -8.10 -8.02 -4.34
C GLU A 57 -8.11 -9.48 -3.85
N GLY A 58 -9.32 -10.03 -3.68
CA GLY A 58 -9.55 -11.37 -3.15
C GLY A 58 -9.22 -11.57 -1.67
N LEU A 59 -8.83 -10.53 -0.93
CA LEU A 59 -8.66 -10.55 0.53
C LEU A 59 -9.98 -10.18 1.22
N THR A 60 -10.18 -10.66 2.44
CA THR A 60 -11.42 -10.42 3.21
C THR A 60 -11.15 -9.97 4.65
N HIS A 61 -12.22 -9.59 5.34
CA HIS A 61 -12.22 -9.09 6.71
C HIS A 61 -12.64 -10.14 7.73
N LYS A 62 -12.33 -9.90 9.00
CA LYS A 62 -12.70 -10.76 10.14
C LYS A 62 -14.18 -10.66 10.57
N GLY A 63 -15.05 -10.15 9.71
CA GLY A 63 -16.48 -9.90 10.01
C GLY A 63 -16.85 -8.46 10.41
N ASP A 64 -15.90 -7.51 10.42
CA ASP A 64 -16.15 -6.11 10.83
C ASP A 64 -16.01 -5.06 9.71
N PHE A 65 -15.84 -5.50 8.46
CA PHE A 65 -15.68 -4.65 7.27
C PHE A 65 -14.53 -3.64 7.37
N LEU A 66 -13.52 -3.89 8.22
CA LEU A 66 -12.39 -2.98 8.41
C LEU A 66 -11.05 -3.72 8.51
N HIS A 67 -10.97 -4.78 9.31
CA HIS A 67 -9.73 -5.49 9.55
C HIS A 67 -9.68 -6.79 8.76
N TYR A 68 -8.55 -7.04 8.09
CA TYR A 68 -8.28 -8.33 7.44
C TYR A 68 -8.48 -9.50 8.41
N ASP A 69 -8.99 -10.62 7.92
CA ASP A 69 -8.93 -11.87 8.65
C ASP A 69 -7.51 -12.47 8.65
N ASN A 70 -7.28 -13.51 9.45
CA ASN A 70 -5.95 -14.11 9.59
C ASN A 70 -5.41 -14.69 8.25
N PRO A 71 -6.19 -15.47 7.46
CA PRO A 71 -5.76 -15.91 6.14
C PRO A 71 -5.38 -14.76 5.19
N SER A 72 -6.20 -13.71 5.15
CA SER A 72 -5.98 -12.56 4.26
C SER A 72 -4.77 -11.75 4.67
N ALA A 73 -4.57 -11.52 5.97
CA ALA A 73 -3.38 -10.85 6.48
C ALA A 73 -2.10 -11.64 6.16
N LYS A 74 -2.13 -12.97 6.29
CA LYS A 74 -1.02 -13.84 5.89
C LYS A 74 -0.74 -13.76 4.40
N GLN A 75 -1.78 -13.84 3.57
CA GLN A 75 -1.64 -13.74 2.12
C GLN A 75 -1.12 -12.36 1.69
N LEU A 76 -1.59 -11.28 2.31
CA LEU A 76 -1.08 -9.93 2.07
C LEU A 76 0.40 -9.82 2.42
N GLY A 77 0.81 -10.34 3.58
CA GLY A 77 2.21 -10.38 3.98
C GLY A 77 3.09 -11.12 2.98
N LEU A 78 2.63 -12.24 2.43
CA LEU A 78 3.34 -12.97 1.37
C LEU A 78 3.43 -12.16 0.06
N ARG A 79 2.35 -11.47 -0.34
CA ARG A 79 2.36 -10.58 -1.51
C ARG A 79 3.37 -9.44 -1.32
N MET A 80 3.38 -8.81 -0.15
CA MET A 80 4.33 -7.73 0.19
C MET A 80 5.77 -8.24 0.21
N ALA A 81 6.04 -9.39 0.81
CA ALA A 81 7.38 -9.98 0.86
C ALA A 81 7.91 -10.29 -0.55
N LYS A 82 7.06 -10.83 -1.43
CA LYS A 82 7.42 -11.10 -2.83
C LYS A 82 7.86 -9.82 -3.54
N VAL A 83 7.04 -8.77 -3.48
CA VAL A 83 7.32 -7.48 -4.14
C VAL A 83 8.54 -6.80 -3.54
N TRP A 84 8.73 -6.91 -2.21
CA TRP A 84 9.93 -6.40 -1.53
C TRP A 84 11.22 -7.04 -2.05
N LEU A 85 11.23 -8.37 -2.18
CA LEU A 85 12.38 -9.10 -2.71
C LEU A 85 12.66 -8.72 -4.17
N GLU A 86 11.62 -8.57 -4.99
CA GLU A 86 11.76 -8.13 -6.39
C GLU A 86 12.41 -6.75 -6.50
N ILE A 87 11.98 -5.77 -5.71
CA ILE A 87 12.56 -4.42 -5.76
C ILE A 87 13.95 -4.33 -5.12
N ALA A 88 14.20 -5.09 -4.04
CA ALA A 88 15.51 -5.12 -3.38
C ALA A 88 16.59 -5.78 -4.27
N MET A 89 16.22 -6.77 -5.08
CA MET A 89 17.15 -7.41 -6.02
C MET A 89 17.39 -6.59 -7.30
N GLN A 90 16.49 -5.66 -7.63
CA GLN A 90 16.67 -4.74 -8.78
C GLN A 90 17.67 -3.61 -8.50
N THR A 91 18.00 -3.35 -7.23
CA THR A 91 18.93 -2.27 -6.84
C THR A 91 20.42 -2.65 -6.91
N GLU A 92 20.76 -3.86 -7.33
CA GLU A 92 22.13 -4.37 -7.42
C GLU A 92 22.68 -4.48 -8.87
N ALA A 93 21.97 -3.95 -9.87
CA ALA A 93 22.37 -4.00 -11.29
C ALA A 93 22.86 -2.65 -11.83
#